data_AF-Q6VTC7-F1
#
_entry.id   AF-Q6VTC7-F1
#
_cell.length_a   1.000
_cell.length_b   1.000
_cell.length_c   1.000
_cell.angle_alpha   90.00
_cell.angle_beta   90.00
_cell.angle_gamma   90.00
#
_symmetry.space_group_name_H-M   'P 1'
#
loop_
_entity.id
_entity.type
_entity.pdbx_description
1 polymer ?
#
loop_
_entity_poly.entity_id
_entity_poly.type
_entity_poly.pdbx_seq_one_letter_code
_entity_poly.pdbx_strand_id
1 'polypeptide(L)'
;SAHLLHMPIDSDIWEMMLHSRSLVLVDDEVSTGKTFGNLYRALVDAGLSRIERVVTCVLTDWSGGAVHDGIEASVHRVSLLQGAYRFHEDINAPLPDMPEVGIVAEGGWPLSPAKDWGRLGVRSVEDSLAPKLEVKPDERVIVVGTSEFVWRPFLLAERLERAGADAHFSATSRSPITLGHSIEHALSFADNYGLGIPNFLYNVRPGQFDRVLICTETPPQAVPAALVDTLGAEVIFDEP
;
A
#
# COMPACT_ATOMS: atom_id res chain seq x y z
N SER A 1 18.88 -1.23 -6.47
CA SER A 1 18.01 -1.34 -5.30
C SER A 1 17.79 -2.81 -5.03
N ALA A 2 18.04 -3.28 -3.80
CA ALA A 2 17.69 -4.65 -3.41
C ALA A 2 16.17 -4.70 -3.20
N HIS A 3 15.47 -5.59 -3.91
CA HIS A 3 14.06 -5.84 -3.61
C HIS A 3 13.98 -6.75 -2.39
N LEU A 4 13.26 -6.32 -1.36
CA LEU A 4 12.92 -7.19 -0.24
C LEU A 4 11.75 -8.06 -0.67
N LEU A 5 11.96 -9.37 -0.66
CA LEU A 5 10.92 -10.35 -0.99
C LEU A 5 10.32 -10.91 0.28
N HIS A 6 9.03 -10.67 0.46
CA HIS A 6 8.23 -11.27 1.53
C HIS A 6 7.65 -12.59 1.01
N MET A 7 8.33 -13.68 1.33
CA MET A 7 7.99 -14.98 0.78
C MET A 7 6.85 -15.66 1.57
N PRO A 8 6.04 -16.54 0.94
CA PRO A 8 5.04 -17.33 1.66
C PRO A 8 5.68 -18.14 2.79
N ILE A 9 5.04 -18.16 3.96
CA ILE A 9 5.45 -19.00 5.09
C ILE A 9 4.75 -20.37 5.08
N ASP A 10 3.59 -20.44 4.44
CA ASP A 10 2.85 -21.68 4.24
C ASP A 10 3.53 -22.54 3.16
N SER A 11 3.79 -23.81 3.48
CA SER A 11 4.55 -24.72 2.61
C SER A 11 3.85 -24.98 1.28
N ASP A 12 2.52 -25.08 1.28
CA ASP A 12 1.74 -25.40 0.09
C ASP A 12 1.70 -24.20 -0.85
N ILE A 13 1.58 -22.99 -0.30
CA ILE A 13 1.66 -21.75 -1.07
C ILE A 13 3.08 -21.54 -1.62
N TRP A 14 4.10 -21.80 -0.79
CA TRP A 14 5.50 -21.74 -1.22
C TRP A 14 5.78 -22.71 -2.38
N GLU A 15 5.36 -23.98 -2.25
CA GLU A 15 5.56 -24.98 -3.30
C GLU A 15 4.84 -24.59 -4.59
N MET A 16 3.60 -24.12 -4.48
CA MET A 16 2.83 -23.63 -5.64
C MET A 16 3.51 -22.43 -6.32
N MET A 17 4.06 -21.50 -5.55
CA MET A 17 4.82 -20.36 -6.08
C MET A 17 6.05 -20.85 -6.87
N LEU A 18 6.83 -21.79 -6.34
CA LEU A 18 7.99 -22.37 -7.05
C LEU A 18 7.60 -23.11 -8.34
N HIS A 19 6.40 -23.69 -8.38
CA HIS A 19 5.88 -24.42 -9.54
C HIS A 19 5.13 -23.55 -10.54
N SER A 20 5.00 -22.25 -10.26
CA SER A 20 4.30 -21.32 -11.13
C SER A 20 5.00 -21.19 -12.48
N ARG A 21 4.22 -21.13 -13.56
CA ARG A 21 4.71 -20.93 -14.94
C ARG A 21 4.37 -19.56 -15.51
N SER A 22 3.49 -18.83 -14.82
CA SER A 22 3.05 -17.50 -15.17
C SER A 22 3.21 -16.58 -13.97
N LEU A 23 3.72 -15.38 -14.20
CA LEU A 23 3.90 -14.33 -13.20
C LEU A 23 3.11 -13.10 -13.65
N VAL A 24 2.27 -12.57 -12.76
CA VAL A 24 1.59 -11.29 -12.99
C VAL A 24 2.20 -10.27 -12.04
N LEU A 25 2.78 -9.21 -12.60
CA LEU A 25 3.36 -8.10 -11.88
C LEU A 25 2.44 -6.90 -12.03
N VAL A 26 2.03 -6.29 -10.91
CA VAL A 26 1.08 -5.19 -10.87
C VAL A 26 1.76 -3.98 -10.24
N ASP A 27 1.56 -2.81 -10.84
CA ASP A 27 2.00 -1.52 -10.29
C ASP A 27 1.02 -0.41 -10.73
N ASP A 28 1.07 0.78 -10.15
CA ASP A 28 0.25 1.90 -10.61
C ASP A 28 0.80 2.51 -11.91
N GLU A 29 2.11 2.73 -11.95
CA GLU A 29 2.85 3.33 -13.06
C GLU A 29 4.08 2.50 -13.46
N VAL A 30 4.45 2.54 -14.74
CA VAL A 30 5.81 2.20 -15.17
C VAL A 30 6.47 3.32 -15.98
N SER A 31 7.66 3.73 -15.57
CA SER A 31 8.45 4.81 -16.21
C SER A 31 9.69 4.31 -16.96
N THR A 32 10.49 3.42 -16.38
CA THR A 32 11.71 2.89 -17.05
C THR A 32 11.69 1.38 -17.26
N GLY A 33 10.69 0.67 -16.72
CA GLY A 33 10.65 -0.80 -16.72
C GLY A 33 11.61 -1.49 -15.75
N LYS A 34 12.59 -0.77 -15.19
CA LYS A 34 13.64 -1.33 -14.32
C LYS A 34 13.09 -2.00 -13.07
N THR A 35 12.01 -1.48 -12.47
CA THR A 35 11.37 -2.07 -11.29
C THR A 35 10.96 -3.52 -11.58
N PHE A 36 10.21 -3.76 -12.67
CA PHE A 36 9.78 -5.10 -13.05
C PHE A 36 10.94 -6.03 -13.38
N GLY A 37 11.94 -5.57 -14.15
CA GLY A 37 13.11 -6.39 -14.46
C GLY A 37 13.93 -6.77 -13.22
N ASN A 38 14.08 -5.86 -12.26
CA ASN A 38 14.77 -6.14 -11.01
C ASN A 38 13.98 -7.08 -10.09
N LEU A 39 12.66 -6.88 -9.99
CA LEU A 39 11.78 -7.77 -9.23
C LEU A 39 11.75 -9.18 -9.83
N TYR A 40 11.65 -9.30 -11.15
CA TYR A 40 11.72 -10.58 -11.86
C TYR A 40 13.03 -11.32 -11.53
N ARG A 41 14.18 -10.65 -11.65
CA ARG A 41 15.47 -11.27 -11.30
C ARG A 41 15.52 -11.69 -9.84
N ALA A 42 15.07 -10.85 -8.91
CA ALA A 42 15.02 -11.20 -7.49
C ALA A 42 14.15 -12.45 -7.24
N LEU A 43 13.00 -12.56 -7.92
CA LEU A 43 12.11 -13.72 -7.83
C LEU A 43 12.73 -14.99 -8.42
N VAL A 44 13.42 -14.88 -9.57
CA VAL A 44 14.18 -15.99 -10.16
C VAL A 44 15.29 -16.46 -9.21
N ASP A 45 16.05 -15.52 -8.63
CA ASP A 45 17.09 -15.79 -7.64
C ASP A 45 16.51 -16.44 -6.36
N ALA A 46 15.26 -16.11 -6.01
CA ALA A 46 14.52 -16.73 -4.92
C ALA A 46 13.92 -18.12 -5.27
N GLY A 47 14.11 -18.61 -6.49
CA GLY A 47 13.77 -19.97 -6.90
C GLY A 47 12.68 -20.11 -7.96
N LEU A 48 12.10 -19.01 -8.47
CA LEU A 48 11.07 -19.05 -9.52
C LEU A 48 11.67 -19.35 -10.91
N SER A 49 12.20 -20.57 -11.07
CA SER A 49 12.94 -21.03 -12.26
C SER A 49 12.06 -21.54 -13.41
N ARG A 50 10.73 -21.62 -13.22
CA ARG A 50 9.78 -22.20 -14.18
C ARG A 50 8.93 -21.17 -14.91
N ILE A 51 9.20 -19.88 -14.72
CA ILE A 51 8.41 -18.80 -15.31
C ILE A 51 8.64 -18.75 -16.82
N GLU A 52 7.59 -19.03 -17.58
CA GLU A 52 7.59 -19.00 -19.05
C GLU A 52 6.90 -17.73 -19.59
N ARG A 53 5.97 -17.19 -18.79
CA ARG A 53 5.18 -16.02 -19.13
C ARG A 53 5.19 -15.01 -18.00
N VAL A 54 5.40 -13.75 -18.34
CA VAL A 54 5.20 -12.62 -17.44
C VAL A 54 4.12 -11.72 -18.03
N VAL A 55 3.18 -11.29 -17.19
CA VAL A 55 2.21 -10.25 -17.52
C VAL A 55 2.51 -9.06 -16.62
N THR A 56 2.72 -7.89 -17.21
CA THR A 56 2.80 -6.63 -16.46
C THR A 56 1.46 -5.92 -16.61
N CYS A 57 0.89 -5.47 -15.49
CA CYS A 57 -0.40 -4.81 -15.44
C CYS A 57 -0.24 -3.47 -14.70
N VAL A 58 -0.41 -2.37 -15.41
CA VAL A 58 -0.27 -1.02 -14.85
C VAL A 58 -1.44 -0.13 -15.19
N LEU A 59 -1.70 0.91 -14.41
CA LEU A 59 -2.67 1.94 -14.82
C LEU A 59 -2.05 2.78 -15.94
N THR A 60 -0.80 3.21 -15.77
CA THR A 60 -0.11 4.07 -16.73
C THR A 60 1.27 3.53 -17.15
N ASP A 61 1.56 3.54 -18.45
CA ASP A 61 2.85 3.13 -19.00
C ASP A 61 3.51 4.27 -19.77
N TRP A 62 4.53 4.87 -19.16
CA TRP A 62 5.35 5.94 -19.71
C TRP A 62 6.71 5.47 -20.20
N SER A 63 6.93 4.15 -20.20
CA SER A 63 8.23 3.55 -20.47
C SER A 63 8.64 3.52 -21.93
N GLY A 64 7.74 3.90 -22.83
CA GLY A 64 7.96 3.75 -24.28
C GLY A 64 8.18 2.28 -24.68
N GLY A 65 7.81 1.32 -23.84
CA GLY A 65 8.01 -0.11 -24.07
C GLY A 65 9.25 -0.74 -23.47
N ALA A 66 9.98 -0.05 -22.60
CA ALA A 66 11.19 -0.57 -21.96
C ALA A 66 10.95 -1.71 -20.94
N VAL A 67 9.70 -2.07 -20.64
CA VAL A 67 9.34 -3.13 -19.67
C VAL A 67 9.95 -4.50 -20.00
N HIS A 68 10.24 -4.78 -21.27
CA HIS A 68 10.84 -6.04 -21.70
C HIS A 68 12.29 -6.21 -21.24
N ASP A 69 12.98 -5.12 -20.91
CA ASP A 69 14.41 -5.14 -20.64
C ASP A 69 14.72 -5.86 -19.32
N GLY A 70 15.39 -7.01 -19.44
CA GLY A 70 15.86 -7.78 -18.29
C GLY A 70 14.87 -8.80 -17.73
N ILE A 71 13.85 -9.17 -18.51
CA ILE A 71 12.99 -10.32 -18.27
C ILE A 71 13.24 -11.35 -19.38
N GLU A 72 13.64 -12.58 -19.01
CA GLU A 72 13.98 -13.63 -19.97
C GLU A 72 12.74 -14.36 -20.53
N ALA A 73 11.65 -14.36 -19.77
CA ALA A 73 10.38 -14.98 -20.13
C ALA A 73 9.58 -14.15 -21.16
N SER A 74 8.54 -14.75 -21.75
CA SER A 74 7.63 -14.04 -22.66
C SER A 74 6.81 -12.99 -21.90
N VAL A 75 7.01 -11.71 -22.22
CA VAL A 75 6.32 -10.58 -21.54
C VAL A 75 5.09 -10.11 -22.33
N HIS A 76 3.95 -10.06 -21.66
CA HIS A 76 2.74 -9.38 -22.11
C HIS A 76 2.52 -8.12 -21.27
N ARG A 77 2.21 -7.01 -21.92
CA ARG A 77 1.95 -5.71 -21.26
C ARG A 77 0.49 -5.38 -21.33
N VAL A 78 -0.08 -5.03 -20.19
CA VAL A 78 -1.45 -4.56 -20.02
C VAL A 78 -1.38 -3.21 -19.32
N SER A 79 -1.98 -2.20 -19.94
CA SER A 79 -2.00 -0.84 -19.41
C SER A 79 -3.30 -0.16 -19.79
N LEU A 80 -3.88 0.65 -18.88
CA LEU A 80 -5.06 1.46 -19.22
C LEU A 80 -4.68 2.69 -20.07
N LEU A 81 -3.52 3.30 -19.79
CA LEU A 81 -2.99 4.45 -20.52
C LEU A 81 -1.51 4.24 -20.89
N GLN A 82 -1.12 4.69 -22.08
CA GLN A 82 0.25 4.61 -22.58
C GLN A 82 0.72 5.97 -23.09
N GLY A 83 1.99 6.29 -22.88
CA GLY A 83 2.60 7.49 -23.44
C GLY A 83 4.11 7.56 -23.17
N ALA A 84 4.63 8.78 -23.25
CA ALA A 84 5.99 9.10 -22.85
C ALA A 84 6.03 10.57 -22.39
N TYR A 85 6.87 10.88 -21.42
CA TYR A 85 7.18 12.24 -21.03
C TYR A 85 8.69 12.47 -21.02
N ARG A 86 9.09 13.73 -21.20
CA ARG A 86 10.48 14.16 -21.06
C ARG A 86 10.53 15.18 -19.94
N PHE A 87 11.32 14.88 -18.91
CA PHE A 87 11.62 15.85 -17.88
C PHE A 87 12.73 16.79 -18.37
N HIS A 88 12.47 18.09 -18.29
CA HIS A 88 13.45 19.14 -18.55
C HIS A 88 13.75 19.80 -17.20
N GLU A 89 14.91 19.48 -16.64
CA GLU A 89 15.32 19.99 -15.34
C GLU A 89 15.50 21.52 -15.39
N ASP A 90 14.87 22.22 -14.45
CA ASP A 90 15.19 23.60 -14.15
C ASP A 90 16.17 23.63 -12.97
N ILE A 91 17.45 23.86 -13.28
CA ILE A 91 18.52 23.91 -12.28
C ILE A 91 18.35 25.06 -11.26
N ASN A 92 17.48 26.02 -11.55
CA ASN A 92 17.19 27.13 -10.64
C ASN A 92 15.93 26.88 -9.79
N ALA A 93 15.22 25.77 -10.00
CA ALA A 93 14.06 25.44 -9.20
C ALA A 93 14.49 25.25 -7.73
N PRO A 94 13.80 25.91 -6.77
CA PRO A 94 14.10 25.73 -5.36
C PRO A 94 13.82 24.28 -4.97
N LEU A 95 14.78 23.65 -4.29
CA LEU A 95 14.57 22.32 -3.73
C LEU A 95 13.61 22.42 -2.54
N PRO A 96 12.61 21.52 -2.43
CA PRO A 96 11.76 21.47 -1.26
C PRO A 96 12.58 21.00 -0.04
N ASP A 97 12.22 21.50 1.14
CA ASP A 97 12.71 20.94 2.40
C ASP A 97 11.99 19.60 2.63
N MET A 98 12.76 18.51 2.67
CA MET A 98 12.23 17.15 2.72
C MET A 98 12.52 16.53 4.09
N PRO A 99 11.49 16.12 4.84
CA PRO A 99 11.70 15.45 6.12
C PRO A 99 12.40 14.09 5.91
N GLU A 100 13.19 13.68 6.90
CA GLU A 100 13.89 12.40 6.86
C GLU A 100 12.90 11.24 7.09
N VAL A 101 12.42 10.65 5.99
CA VAL A 101 11.41 9.56 5.99
C VAL A 101 11.97 8.21 5.52
N GLY A 102 13.25 8.18 5.13
CA GLY A 102 13.90 7.04 4.48
C GLY A 102 14.46 5.96 5.42
N ILE A 103 14.05 5.94 6.69
CA ILE A 103 14.55 4.95 7.66
C ILE A 103 14.00 3.56 7.31
N VAL A 104 14.90 2.59 7.18
CA VAL A 104 14.60 1.17 7.00
C VAL A 104 15.08 0.42 8.24
N ALA A 105 14.20 0.27 9.22
CA ALA A 105 14.48 -0.39 10.49
C ALA A 105 13.23 -1.10 11.01
N GLU A 106 13.42 -2.09 11.87
CA GLU A 106 12.31 -2.69 12.62
C GLU A 106 11.81 -1.69 13.68
N GLY A 107 10.48 -1.53 13.73
CA GLY A 107 9.83 -0.70 14.72
C GLY A 107 9.92 -1.25 16.15
N GLY A 108 9.61 -0.41 17.13
CA GLY A 108 9.52 -0.79 18.54
C GLY A 108 8.27 -1.62 18.88
N TRP A 109 7.31 -1.74 17.96
CA TRP A 109 6.08 -2.51 18.15
C TRP A 109 6.14 -3.84 17.40
N PRO A 110 5.99 -4.99 18.10
CA PRO A 110 6.02 -6.29 17.45
C PRO A 110 4.79 -6.48 16.55
N LEU A 111 5.03 -7.00 15.35
CA LEU A 111 3.97 -7.40 14.42
C LEU A 111 3.70 -8.90 14.56
N SER A 112 2.44 -9.28 14.38
CA SER A 112 2.07 -10.69 14.34
C SER A 112 2.04 -11.16 12.87
N PRO A 113 2.89 -12.11 12.45
CA PRO A 113 2.84 -12.66 11.08
C PRO A 113 1.49 -13.31 10.75
N ALA A 114 0.79 -13.84 11.76
CA ALA A 114 -0.57 -14.37 11.60
C ALA A 114 -1.61 -13.27 11.33
N LYS A 115 -1.24 -12.00 11.55
CA LYS A 115 -2.04 -10.80 11.28
C LYS A 115 -1.43 -9.95 10.17
N ASP A 116 -0.36 -10.42 9.53
CA ASP A 116 0.28 -9.76 8.41
C ASP A 116 -0.45 -10.16 7.12
N TRP A 117 -1.26 -9.26 6.60
CA TRP A 117 -2.09 -9.51 5.43
C TRP A 117 -1.69 -8.57 4.31
N GLY A 118 -1.02 -9.13 3.30
CA GLY A 118 -0.61 -8.41 2.11
C GLY A 118 0.90 -8.29 1.91
N ARG A 119 1.73 -8.58 2.94
CA ARG A 119 3.18 -8.70 2.75
C ARG A 119 3.56 -10.10 2.28
N LEU A 120 3.08 -11.14 2.95
CA LEU A 120 3.34 -12.54 2.58
C LEU A 120 2.44 -13.00 1.45
N GLY A 121 2.90 -13.96 0.64
CA GLY A 121 2.07 -14.56 -0.40
C GLY A 121 0.91 -15.38 0.19
N VAL A 122 -0.31 -15.12 -0.30
CA VAL A 122 -1.57 -15.75 0.14
C VAL A 122 -2.40 -16.24 -1.05
N ARG A 123 -3.31 -17.20 -0.80
CA ARG A 123 -4.29 -17.66 -1.81
C ARG A 123 -5.60 -16.88 -1.80
N SER A 124 -6.00 -16.45 -0.62
CA SER A 124 -7.25 -15.74 -0.37
C SER A 124 -7.06 -14.87 0.87
N VAL A 125 -7.84 -13.81 0.96
CA VAL A 125 -7.92 -12.98 2.16
C VAL A 125 -9.34 -12.99 2.66
N GLU A 126 -9.49 -13.20 3.96
CA GLU A 126 -10.79 -13.14 4.62
C GLU A 126 -11.12 -11.70 5.01
N ASP A 127 -12.37 -11.30 4.75
CA ASP A 127 -12.92 -10.03 5.24
C ASP A 127 -13.31 -10.16 6.73
N SER A 128 -12.30 -10.20 7.60
CA SER A 128 -12.47 -10.53 9.03
C SER A 128 -12.24 -9.36 9.98
N LEU A 129 -11.81 -8.19 9.50
CA LEU A 129 -11.49 -7.06 10.37
C LEU A 129 -12.79 -6.42 10.92
N ALA A 130 -12.95 -6.34 12.24
CA ALA A 130 -14.14 -5.76 12.89
C ALA A 130 -15.48 -6.32 12.36
N PRO A 131 -15.74 -7.64 12.47
CA PRO A 131 -16.87 -8.29 11.82
C PRO A 131 -18.24 -7.89 12.40
N LYS A 132 -18.26 -7.26 13.58
CA LYS A 132 -19.46 -6.78 14.27
C LYS A 132 -19.70 -5.27 14.08
N LEU A 133 -18.89 -4.62 13.26
CA LEU A 133 -19.04 -3.19 13.02
C LEU A 133 -20.29 -2.95 12.18
N GLU A 134 -21.22 -2.17 12.72
CA GLU A 134 -22.44 -1.76 12.06
C GLU A 134 -22.37 -0.29 11.68
N VAL A 135 -23.10 0.08 10.62
CA VAL A 135 -23.25 1.43 10.09
C VAL A 135 -24.72 1.72 9.83
N LYS A 136 -25.08 3.00 9.87
CA LYS A 136 -26.42 3.45 9.45
C LYS A 136 -26.43 3.67 7.93
N PRO A 137 -27.60 3.54 7.29
CA PRO A 137 -27.76 3.99 5.91
C PRO A 137 -27.30 5.44 5.74
N ASP A 138 -26.54 5.71 4.69
CA ASP A 138 -25.98 7.01 4.31
C ASP A 138 -25.03 7.64 5.35
N GLU A 139 -24.58 6.88 6.35
CA GLU A 139 -23.54 7.33 7.29
C GLU A 139 -22.24 7.54 6.53
N ARG A 140 -21.65 8.74 6.63
CA ARG A 140 -20.37 9.03 5.95
C ARG A 140 -19.23 8.51 6.80
N VAL A 141 -18.65 7.40 6.37
CA VAL A 141 -17.58 6.71 7.09
C VAL A 141 -16.31 6.75 6.27
N ILE A 142 -15.20 7.14 6.87
CA ILE A 142 -13.88 6.92 6.27
C ILE A 142 -13.11 5.84 7.02
N VAL A 143 -12.63 4.85 6.27
CA VAL A 143 -11.72 3.82 6.76
C VAL A 143 -10.30 4.19 6.36
N VAL A 144 -9.41 4.25 7.35
CA VAL A 144 -8.00 4.62 7.18
C VAL A 144 -7.13 3.41 7.50
N GLY A 145 -6.45 2.86 6.49
CA GLY A 145 -5.38 1.88 6.70
C GLY A 145 -4.08 2.55 7.12
N THR A 146 -3.32 1.96 8.04
CA THR A 146 -2.02 2.51 8.46
C THR A 146 -0.86 1.87 7.70
N SER A 147 -0.06 2.70 7.03
CA SER A 147 1.15 2.28 6.30
C SER A 147 0.90 1.10 5.36
N GLU A 148 1.45 -0.09 5.64
CA GLU A 148 1.25 -1.29 4.81
C GLU A 148 -0.02 -2.08 5.19
N PHE A 149 -0.68 -1.76 6.31
CA PHE A 149 -1.96 -2.36 6.72
C PHE A 149 -3.14 -1.72 5.98
N VAL A 150 -3.25 -1.97 4.68
CA VAL A 150 -4.25 -1.32 3.82
C VAL A 150 -5.30 -2.26 3.25
N TRP A 151 -4.97 -3.53 3.02
CA TRP A 151 -5.86 -4.44 2.31
C TRP A 151 -7.09 -4.86 3.14
N ARG A 152 -6.91 -5.25 4.41
CA ARG A 152 -8.05 -5.56 5.30
C ARG A 152 -8.93 -4.34 5.58
N PRO A 153 -8.37 -3.15 5.84
CA PRO A 153 -9.17 -1.93 5.95
C PRO A 153 -9.94 -1.60 4.67
N PHE A 154 -9.38 -1.87 3.50
CA PHE A 154 -10.10 -1.72 2.23
C PHE A 154 -11.31 -2.68 2.14
N LEU A 155 -11.14 -3.97 2.47
CA LEU A 155 -12.26 -4.92 2.51
C LEU A 155 -13.33 -4.51 3.52
N LEU A 156 -12.92 -3.96 4.67
CA LEU A 156 -13.86 -3.39 5.64
C LEU A 156 -14.66 -2.24 5.02
N ALA A 157 -14.00 -1.29 4.34
CA ALA A 157 -14.68 -0.19 3.66
C ALA A 157 -15.71 -0.68 2.64
N GLU A 158 -15.35 -1.66 1.80
CA GLU A 158 -16.31 -2.27 0.86
C GLU A 158 -17.48 -2.97 1.58
N ARG A 159 -17.25 -3.60 2.73
CA ARG A 159 -18.33 -4.19 3.52
C ARG A 159 -19.26 -3.13 4.09
N LEU A 160 -18.73 -2.00 4.55
CA LEU A 160 -19.53 -0.88 5.04
C LEU A 160 -20.36 -0.25 3.92
N GLU A 161 -19.78 -0.10 2.73
CA GLU A 161 -20.50 0.35 1.53
C GLU A 161 -21.68 -0.60 1.21
N ARG A 162 -21.44 -1.92 1.18
CA ARG A 162 -22.49 -2.94 0.98
C ARG A 162 -23.57 -2.93 2.06
N ALA A 163 -23.24 -2.48 3.27
CA ALA A 163 -24.19 -2.32 4.37
C ALA A 163 -24.99 -1.00 4.29
N GLY A 164 -24.70 -0.13 3.32
CA GLY A 164 -25.45 1.09 3.02
C GLY A 164 -24.81 2.38 3.50
N ALA A 165 -23.56 2.37 3.99
CA ALA A 165 -22.84 3.60 4.32
C ALA A 165 -22.34 4.33 3.06
N ASP A 166 -22.15 5.64 3.16
CA ASP A 166 -21.33 6.43 2.23
C ASP A 166 -19.86 6.23 2.64
N ALA A 167 -19.28 5.10 2.18
CA ALA A 167 -18.00 4.62 2.64
C ALA A 167 -16.84 5.16 1.78
N HIS A 168 -15.84 5.71 2.44
CA HIS A 168 -14.60 6.19 1.85
C HIS A 168 -13.40 5.41 2.38
N PHE A 169 -12.34 5.35 1.60
CA PHE A 169 -11.09 4.73 1.98
C PHE A 169 -9.92 5.69 1.80
N SER A 170 -8.98 5.67 2.75
CA SER A 170 -7.69 6.34 2.65
C SER A 170 -6.61 5.50 3.34
N ALA A 171 -5.35 5.85 3.12
CA ALA A 171 -4.22 5.26 3.84
C ALA A 171 -3.29 6.35 4.38
N THR A 172 -2.57 6.04 5.45
CA THR A 172 -1.43 6.85 5.86
C THR A 172 -0.21 6.53 5.01
N SER A 173 0.68 7.51 4.83
CA SER A 173 1.88 7.36 4.00
C SER A 173 3.08 8.02 4.65
N ARG A 174 4.28 7.51 4.34
CA ARG A 174 5.56 8.16 4.65
C ARG A 174 5.93 9.27 3.64
N SER A 175 5.24 9.33 2.51
CA SER A 175 5.55 10.29 1.45
C SER A 175 5.14 11.71 1.86
N PRO A 176 6.06 12.69 1.91
CA PRO A 176 5.76 14.08 2.24
C PRO A 176 5.27 14.84 1.01
N ILE A 177 4.07 14.51 0.54
CA ILE A 177 3.43 15.15 -0.60
C ILE A 177 3.12 16.61 -0.25
N THR A 178 3.52 17.53 -1.12
CA THR A 178 3.24 18.96 -0.95
C THR A 178 1.76 19.25 -1.18
N LEU A 179 1.20 20.16 -0.38
CA LEU A 179 -0.16 20.67 -0.62
C LEU A 179 -0.23 21.44 -1.94
N GLY A 180 -1.30 21.22 -2.69
CA GLY A 180 -1.55 21.85 -3.98
C GLY A 180 -2.34 20.93 -4.90
N HIS A 181 -2.95 21.52 -5.93
CA HIS A 181 -3.80 20.81 -6.88
C HIS A 181 -4.87 19.98 -6.15
N SER A 182 -4.82 18.65 -6.30
CA SER A 182 -5.79 17.72 -5.71
C SER A 182 -5.51 17.36 -4.24
N ILE A 183 -4.38 17.79 -3.68
CA ILE A 183 -4.02 17.56 -2.27
C ILE A 183 -4.26 18.85 -1.50
N GLU A 184 -5.42 18.94 -0.85
CA GLU A 184 -5.90 20.18 -0.22
C GLU A 184 -5.72 20.20 1.30
N HIS A 185 -5.42 19.04 1.90
CA HIS A 185 -5.23 18.88 3.34
C HIS A 185 -4.19 17.82 3.64
N ALA A 186 -3.41 18.03 4.68
CA ALA A 186 -2.44 17.07 5.20
C ALA A 186 -2.41 17.16 6.73
N LEU A 187 -2.49 16.01 7.39
CA LEU A 187 -2.14 15.85 8.80
C LEU A 187 -0.78 15.15 8.87
N SER A 188 0.11 15.63 9.73
CA SER A 188 1.42 15.00 10.00
C SER A 188 1.43 14.50 11.45
N PHE A 189 1.92 13.29 11.65
CA PHE A 189 1.96 12.61 12.95
C PHE A 189 3.10 11.59 12.98
N ALA A 190 3.48 11.09 14.15
CA ALA A 190 4.49 10.03 14.26
C ALA A 190 3.97 8.69 13.72
N ASP A 191 4.84 7.85 13.19
CA ASP A 191 4.47 6.50 12.77
C ASP A 191 3.96 5.64 13.94
N ASN A 192 3.11 4.66 13.61
CA ASN A 192 2.57 3.70 14.57
C ASN A 192 3.49 2.49 14.81
N TYR A 193 4.68 2.43 14.20
CA TYR A 193 5.68 1.38 14.42
C TYR A 193 6.75 1.78 15.45
N GLY A 194 6.78 3.04 15.90
CA GLY A 194 7.71 3.53 16.90
C GLY A 194 9.09 3.88 16.35
N LEU A 195 9.19 4.19 15.06
CA LEU A 195 10.44 4.62 14.42
C LEU A 195 10.70 6.14 14.56
N GLY A 196 9.70 6.91 14.99
CA GLY A 196 9.77 8.37 15.07
C GLY A 196 9.74 9.06 13.72
N ILE A 197 9.28 8.36 12.67
CA ILE A 197 9.20 8.87 11.30
C ILE A 197 7.89 9.65 11.14
N PRO A 198 7.89 10.82 10.49
CA PRO A 198 6.65 11.48 10.16
C PRO A 198 5.85 10.69 9.12
N ASN A 199 4.63 10.35 9.50
CA ASN A 199 3.59 9.84 8.62
C ASN A 199 2.56 10.93 8.34
N PHE A 200 1.87 10.79 7.21
CA PHE A 200 0.92 11.75 6.69
C PHE A 200 -0.43 11.11 6.38
N LEU A 201 -1.50 11.87 6.54
CA LEU A 201 -2.85 11.55 6.06
C LEU A 201 -3.38 12.72 5.25
N TYR A 202 -3.71 12.46 3.99
CA TYR A 202 -4.12 13.49 3.03
C TYR A 202 -5.62 13.53 2.81
N ASN A 203 -6.17 14.71 2.57
CA ASN A 203 -7.58 14.94 2.20
C ASN A 203 -8.63 14.36 3.17
N VAL A 204 -8.24 14.15 4.44
CA VAL A 204 -9.15 13.83 5.55
C VAL A 204 -9.13 14.97 6.55
N ARG A 205 -10.23 15.74 6.65
CA ARG A 205 -10.36 16.89 7.54
C ARG A 205 -11.17 16.53 8.80
N PRO A 206 -10.85 17.11 9.97
CA PRO A 206 -11.72 17.02 11.15
C PRO A 206 -13.16 17.43 10.82
N GLY A 207 -14.14 16.61 11.21
CA GLY A 207 -15.57 16.87 10.98
C GLY A 207 -16.06 16.64 9.54
N GLN A 208 -15.22 16.16 8.63
CA GLN A 208 -15.62 15.85 7.25
C GLN A 208 -16.54 14.62 7.17
N PHE A 209 -16.28 13.63 8.02
CA PHE A 209 -16.99 12.35 8.08
C PHE A 209 -17.74 12.23 9.40
N ASP A 210 -18.86 11.52 9.38
CA ASP A 210 -19.65 11.24 10.59
C ASP A 210 -18.89 10.25 11.49
N ARG A 211 -18.06 9.39 10.89
CA ARG A 211 -17.21 8.41 11.58
C ARG A 211 -15.87 8.22 10.88
N VAL A 212 -14.79 8.18 11.67
CA VAL A 212 -13.43 7.93 11.18
C VAL A 212 -12.90 6.66 11.84
N LEU A 213 -12.51 5.67 11.04
CA LEU A 213 -12.02 4.38 11.52
C LEU A 213 -10.54 4.26 11.17
N ILE A 214 -9.65 4.33 12.15
CA ILE A 214 -8.20 4.12 11.94
C ILE A 214 -7.90 2.66 12.21
N CYS A 215 -7.66 1.90 11.15
CA CYS A 215 -7.32 0.49 11.23
C CYS A 215 -5.82 0.29 11.37
N THR A 216 -5.41 -0.52 12.34
CA THR A 216 -3.99 -0.71 12.68
C THR A 216 -3.65 -2.18 12.91
N GLU A 217 -2.45 -2.59 12.52
CA GLU A 217 -1.86 -3.88 12.87
C GLU A 217 -0.94 -3.82 14.10
N THR A 218 -0.54 -2.61 14.51
CA THR A 218 0.12 -2.37 15.79
C THR A 218 -0.92 -2.14 16.88
N PRO A 219 -0.61 -2.42 18.17
CA PRO A 219 -1.55 -2.21 19.27
C PRO A 219 -2.13 -0.78 19.30
N PRO A 220 -3.36 -0.57 19.77
CA PRO A 220 -4.04 0.74 19.71
C PRO A 220 -3.23 1.90 20.32
N GLN A 221 -2.49 1.64 21.40
CA GLN A 221 -1.62 2.62 22.07
C GLN A 221 -0.45 3.12 21.21
N ALA A 222 -0.13 2.42 20.12
CA ALA A 222 0.90 2.84 19.17
C ALA A 222 0.37 3.87 18.16
N VAL A 223 -0.95 3.95 17.96
CA VAL A 223 -1.56 4.97 17.10
C VAL A 223 -1.43 6.33 17.79
N PRO A 224 -0.96 7.38 17.10
CA PRO A 224 -0.78 8.69 17.72
C PRO A 224 -2.09 9.25 18.29
N ALA A 225 -2.14 9.47 19.61
CA ALA A 225 -3.31 10.03 20.29
C ALA A 225 -3.76 11.36 19.67
N ALA A 226 -2.81 12.22 19.28
CA ALA A 226 -3.11 13.48 18.62
C ALA A 226 -3.89 13.31 17.30
N LEU A 227 -3.61 12.26 16.52
CA LEU A 227 -4.35 11.95 15.30
C LEU A 227 -5.77 11.49 15.62
N VAL A 228 -5.90 10.58 16.59
CA VAL A 228 -7.18 10.06 17.07
C VAL A 228 -8.08 11.19 17.57
N ASP A 229 -7.55 12.05 18.45
CA ASP A 229 -8.26 13.19 19.04
C ASP A 229 -8.64 14.22 17.98
N THR A 230 -7.73 14.53 17.05
CA THR A 230 -7.97 15.51 15.97
C THR A 230 -9.12 15.09 15.06
N LEU A 231 -9.24 13.79 14.79
CA LEU A 231 -10.27 13.25 13.89
C LEU A 231 -11.51 12.74 14.63
N GLY A 232 -11.49 12.66 15.97
CA GLY A 232 -12.52 11.96 16.74
C GLY A 232 -12.64 10.49 16.31
N ALA A 233 -11.50 9.84 16.01
CA ALA A 233 -11.47 8.54 15.37
C ALA A 233 -11.66 7.37 16.34
N GLU A 234 -12.21 6.27 15.82
CA GLU A 234 -12.18 4.97 16.47
C GLU A 234 -11.00 4.15 15.96
N VAL A 235 -10.21 3.60 16.86
CA VAL A 235 -9.09 2.71 16.50
C VAL A 235 -9.60 1.29 16.36
N ILE A 236 -9.49 0.75 15.14
CA ILE A 236 -9.85 -0.63 14.83
C ILE A 236 -8.58 -1.47 14.86
N PHE A 237 -8.50 -2.35 15.84
CA PHE A 237 -7.42 -3.32 16.01
C PHE A 237 -8.04 -4.71 16.18
N ASP A 238 -7.43 -5.69 15.54
CA ASP A 238 -7.85 -7.08 15.63
C ASP A 238 -7.29 -7.68 16.93
N GLU A 239 -8.07 -7.68 18.01
CA GLU A 239 -7.68 -8.30 19.27
C GLU A 239 -7.47 -9.82 19.09
N PRO A 240 -6.48 -10.43 19.75
CA PRO A 240 -6.24 -11.88 19.68
C PRO A 240 -7.38 -12.71 20.29
#